data_AF-A0A9J7YB98-F1
#
_entry.id   AF-A0A9J7YB98-F1
#
_cell.length_a   1.000
_cell.length_b   1.000
_cell.length_c   1.000
_cell.angle_alpha   90.00
_cell.angle_beta   90.00
_cell.angle_gamma   90.00
#
_symmetry.space_group_name_H-M   'P 1'
#
loop_
_entity.id
_entity.type
_entity.pdbx_description
1 polymer ?
#
loop_
_entity_poly.entity_id
_entity_poly.type
_entity_poly.pdbx_seq_one_letter_code
_entity_poly.pdbx_strand_id
1 'polypeptide(L)'
;MESAVSTSTQVPDEFDRNVPRICGVCGDKATGFHFNAMTCEGCKGFFRRSMKRKASFTCPFNGSCTITKDNRRHCQACRLKRCLDIGMMKEFILTDEEVQRKKELIQRRKDEEAQKEAQKPRLSEEQRSIIDTLVDAHHKTYDDSYSDFSRFRPPVREGPVTRSASRAASLHSLSDASSDSFSHSPESGDRKMNLSNLLMMYQEQGLSSSPDSKEDEGTGLSMLPHLADLVSYSIQKVIGFAKMIPGFRELTAEDQIALLKSSAIEVIMLRSNQSFSLEDMSWSCGGPEFKYCVNDVTKDRPGVQDHERVEALQDRLSEVLQAYIRAHHPGGRLLYAKMIQKLADLRSLNEEHSKQYRSLSFQPEHSMQLTPLVLEVFGGQVT
;
A
#
# COMPACT_ATOMS: atom_id res chain seq x y z
N MET A 1 12.56 -42.25 25.32
CA MET A 1 11.26 -42.85 25.67
C MET A 1 10.18 -41.83 25.34
N GLU A 2 9.90 -41.59 24.06
CA GLU A 2 9.09 -42.45 23.15
C GLU A 2 7.64 -42.57 23.67
N SER A 3 6.58 -42.27 22.92
CA SER A 3 6.45 -41.86 21.52
C SER A 3 4.97 -41.48 21.33
N ALA A 4 4.68 -40.24 20.91
CA ALA A 4 3.35 -39.85 20.46
C ALA A 4 3.22 -40.26 18.98
N VAL A 5 2.51 -41.36 18.73
CA VAL A 5 2.20 -41.82 17.36
C VAL A 5 0.99 -41.03 16.85
N SER A 6 1.25 -40.00 16.06
CA SER A 6 0.26 -39.34 15.21
C SER A 6 0.04 -40.20 13.97
N THR A 7 -1.03 -40.99 13.94
CA THR A 7 -1.42 -41.73 12.74
C THR A 7 -2.12 -40.78 11.78
N SER A 8 -1.32 -40.16 10.91
CA SER A 8 -1.79 -39.42 9.74
C SER A 8 -2.28 -40.42 8.69
N THR A 9 -3.57 -40.73 8.70
CA THR A 9 -4.21 -41.45 7.59
C THR A 9 -4.50 -40.43 6.49
N GLN A 10 -3.59 -40.33 5.52
CA GLN A 10 -3.78 -39.58 4.29
C GLN A 10 -5.02 -40.12 3.57
N VAL A 11 -6.06 -39.31 3.47
CA VAL A 11 -7.19 -39.56 2.57
C VAL A 11 -6.82 -38.90 1.23
N PRO A 12 -6.77 -39.63 0.10
CA PRO A 12 -6.48 -39.01 -1.19
C PRO A 12 -7.67 -38.15 -1.61
N ASP A 13 -7.50 -36.83 -1.54
CA ASP A 13 -8.44 -35.83 -2.04
C ASP A 13 -8.08 -35.44 -3.47
N GLU A 14 -8.33 -36.35 -4.42
CA GLU A 14 -8.43 -36.01 -5.84
C GLU A 14 -9.56 -36.85 -6.47
N PHE A 15 -10.80 -36.40 -6.28
CA PHE A 15 -11.93 -36.91 -7.06
C PHE A 15 -12.31 -35.90 -8.14
N ASP A 16 -12.06 -36.29 -9.39
CA ASP A 16 -12.40 -35.61 -10.64
C ASP A 16 -13.79 -34.94 -10.59
N ARG A 17 -13.82 -33.62 -10.84
CA ARG A 17 -15.04 -32.79 -10.80
C ARG A 17 -16.05 -33.15 -11.91
N ASN A 18 -15.65 -33.95 -12.90
CA ASN A 18 -16.50 -34.30 -14.05
C ASN A 18 -17.25 -35.63 -13.94
N VAL A 19 -17.09 -36.41 -12.86
CA VAL A 19 -17.85 -37.66 -12.68
C VAL A 19 -19.22 -37.39 -12.05
N PRO A 20 -20.34 -37.82 -12.67
CA PRO A 20 -21.66 -37.70 -12.07
C PRO A 20 -21.73 -38.38 -10.70
N ARG A 21 -21.94 -37.59 -9.64
CA ARG A 21 -22.13 -38.13 -8.28
C ARG A 21 -23.53 -38.73 -8.18
N ILE A 22 -23.62 -40.05 -8.19
CA ILE A 22 -24.88 -40.80 -8.12
C ILE A 22 -25.09 -41.36 -6.71
N CYS A 23 -26.32 -41.28 -6.22
CA CYS A 23 -26.70 -41.80 -4.90
C CYS A 23 -26.76 -43.33 -4.92
N GLY A 24 -25.93 -43.99 -4.10
CA GLY A 24 -25.86 -45.46 -4.04
C GLY A 24 -27.15 -46.16 -3.58
N VAL A 25 -28.11 -45.41 -3.02
CA VAL A 25 -29.40 -45.95 -2.56
C VAL A 25 -30.47 -45.95 -3.64
N CYS A 26 -30.60 -44.87 -4.41
CA CYS A 26 -31.77 -44.67 -5.28
C CYS A 26 -31.43 -44.15 -6.69
N GLY A 27 -30.16 -43.96 -7.02
CA GLY A 27 -29.74 -43.47 -8.34
C GLY A 27 -29.98 -41.97 -8.58
N ASP A 28 -30.56 -41.23 -7.62
CA ASP A 28 -30.72 -39.78 -7.71
C ASP A 28 -29.36 -39.04 -7.62
N LYS A 29 -29.33 -37.74 -7.95
CA LYS A 29 -28.11 -36.92 -7.85
C LYS A 29 -27.63 -36.86 -6.39
N ALA A 30 -26.42 -37.32 -6.12
CA ALA A 30 -25.81 -37.25 -4.80
C ALA A 30 -25.28 -35.84 -4.51
N THR A 31 -25.45 -35.40 -3.26
CA THR A 31 -24.93 -34.10 -2.79
C THR A 31 -23.57 -34.23 -2.10
N GLY A 32 -23.15 -35.45 -1.78
CA GLY A 32 -21.87 -35.73 -1.16
C GLY A 32 -21.91 -37.02 -0.34
N PHE A 33 -20.86 -37.23 0.47
CA PHE A 33 -20.83 -38.28 1.47
C PHE A 33 -21.69 -37.88 2.67
N HIS A 34 -22.67 -38.71 3.01
CA HIS A 34 -23.47 -38.57 4.22
C HIS A 34 -23.42 -39.87 4.98
N PHE A 35 -23.01 -39.81 6.25
CA PHE A 35 -22.91 -40.98 7.12
C PHE A 35 -22.04 -42.08 6.50
N ASN A 36 -20.89 -41.72 5.91
CA ASN A 36 -19.93 -42.62 5.25
C ASN A 36 -20.34 -43.17 3.86
N ALA A 37 -21.41 -42.68 3.22
CA ALA A 37 -21.76 -43.12 1.86
C ALA A 37 -22.21 -41.97 0.94
N MET A 38 -21.88 -42.08 -0.36
CA MET A 38 -22.29 -41.12 -1.41
C MET A 38 -23.81 -41.20 -1.62
N THR A 39 -24.55 -40.18 -1.16
CA THR A 39 -26.03 -40.20 -1.20
C THR A 39 -26.64 -38.83 -1.52
N CYS A 40 -27.92 -38.84 -1.93
CA CYS A 40 -28.74 -37.64 -2.08
C CYS A 40 -29.31 -37.16 -0.73
N GLU A 41 -29.75 -35.90 -0.64
CA GLU A 41 -30.41 -35.34 0.55
C GLU A 41 -31.64 -36.14 1.00
N GLY A 42 -32.37 -36.74 0.05
CA GLY A 42 -33.55 -37.56 0.35
C GLY A 42 -33.21 -38.83 1.14
N CYS A 43 -32.13 -39.53 0.78
CA CYS A 43 -31.70 -40.76 1.46
C CYS A 43 -30.92 -40.46 2.75
N LYS A 44 -30.13 -39.38 2.78
CA LYS A 44 -29.55 -38.82 4.02
C LYS A 44 -30.64 -38.54 5.06
N GLY A 45 -31.66 -37.77 4.70
CA GLY A 45 -32.75 -37.42 5.61
C GLY A 45 -33.55 -38.63 6.08
N PHE A 46 -33.81 -39.58 5.17
CA PHE A 46 -34.48 -40.84 5.49
C PHE A 46 -33.67 -41.66 6.50
N PHE A 47 -32.40 -41.95 6.21
CA PHE A 47 -31.53 -42.73 7.08
C PHE A 47 -31.42 -42.13 8.49
N ARG A 48 -31.18 -40.81 8.57
CA ARG A 48 -31.10 -40.08 9.85
C ARG A 48 -32.37 -40.25 10.68
N ARG A 49 -33.56 -40.08 10.08
CA ARG A 49 -34.84 -40.22 10.79
C ARG A 49 -35.10 -41.65 11.22
N SER A 50 -34.81 -42.62 10.35
CA SER A 50 -35.01 -44.04 10.64
C SER A 50 -34.13 -44.50 11.80
N MET A 51 -32.85 -44.10 11.83
CA MET A 51 -31.93 -44.46 12.91
C MET A 51 -32.26 -43.73 14.23
N LYS A 52 -32.53 -42.41 14.20
CA LYS A 52 -32.88 -41.66 15.43
C LYS A 52 -34.16 -42.18 16.08
N ARG A 53 -35.18 -42.54 15.30
CA ARG A 53 -36.46 -43.05 15.81
C ARG A 53 -36.45 -44.56 16.10
N LYS A 54 -35.33 -45.24 15.87
CA LYS A 54 -35.24 -46.72 15.91
C LYS A 54 -36.38 -47.37 15.12
N ALA A 55 -36.67 -46.84 13.93
CA ALA A 55 -37.82 -47.24 13.14
C ALA A 55 -37.67 -48.68 12.65
N SER A 56 -38.70 -49.49 12.90
CA SER A 56 -38.84 -50.82 12.32
C SER A 56 -39.83 -50.74 11.16
N PHE A 57 -39.44 -51.24 9.99
CA PHE A 57 -40.28 -51.25 8.79
C PHE A 57 -40.44 -52.68 8.29
N THR A 58 -41.65 -53.04 7.88
CA THR A 58 -41.94 -54.31 7.21
C THR A 58 -42.04 -54.07 5.71
N CYS A 59 -41.46 -54.96 4.91
CA CYS A 59 -41.63 -54.90 3.46
C CYS A 59 -43.07 -55.34 3.11
N PRO A 60 -43.85 -54.55 2.34
CA PRO A 60 -45.17 -54.98 1.87
C PRO A 60 -45.10 -55.95 0.68
N PHE A 61 -43.89 -56.31 0.25
CA PHE A 61 -43.62 -57.17 -0.90
C PHE A 61 -42.73 -58.36 -0.47
N ASN A 62 -41.70 -58.72 -1.24
CA ASN A 62 -40.84 -59.88 -1.03
C ASN A 62 -39.51 -59.60 -0.29
N GLY A 63 -39.29 -58.38 0.21
CA GLY A 63 -38.04 -58.00 0.89
C GLY A 63 -36.84 -57.71 -0.02
N SER A 64 -37.00 -57.72 -1.36
CA SER A 64 -35.93 -57.48 -2.35
C SER A 64 -36.25 -56.35 -3.34
N CYS A 65 -37.04 -55.35 -2.93
CA CYS A 65 -37.43 -54.25 -3.82
C CYS A 65 -36.22 -53.43 -4.31
N THR A 66 -36.11 -53.25 -5.63
CA THR A 66 -35.14 -52.33 -6.25
C THR A 66 -35.53 -50.88 -5.96
N ILE A 67 -34.62 -50.12 -5.35
CA ILE A 67 -34.87 -48.72 -4.96
C ILE A 67 -34.35 -47.77 -6.03
N THR A 68 -35.23 -46.92 -6.55
CA THR A 68 -34.96 -45.88 -7.56
C THR A 68 -35.46 -44.52 -7.10
N LYS A 69 -35.12 -43.44 -7.81
CA LYS A 69 -35.54 -42.07 -7.49
C LYS A 69 -37.07 -41.96 -7.36
N ASP A 70 -37.79 -42.60 -8.26
CA ASP A 70 -39.24 -42.52 -8.36
C ASP A 70 -39.91 -43.44 -7.36
N ASN A 71 -39.33 -44.61 -7.10
CA ASN A 71 -39.97 -45.62 -6.28
C ASN A 71 -39.54 -45.64 -4.80
N ARG A 72 -38.50 -44.87 -4.39
CA ARG A 72 -37.92 -44.88 -3.03
C ARG A 72 -38.88 -44.55 -1.89
N ARG A 73 -40.14 -44.23 -2.15
CA ARG A 73 -41.17 -44.02 -1.12
C ARG A 73 -42.08 -45.25 -0.90
N HIS A 74 -42.13 -46.19 -1.84
CA HIS A 74 -43.06 -47.32 -1.82
C HIS A 74 -42.68 -48.41 -0.80
N CYS A 75 -41.39 -48.58 -0.49
CA CYS A 75 -40.95 -49.54 0.51
C CYS A 75 -39.84 -48.96 1.40
N GLN A 76 -40.20 -48.60 2.63
CA GLN A 76 -39.25 -48.06 3.61
C GLN A 76 -38.28 -49.14 4.13
N ALA A 77 -38.74 -50.40 4.26
CA ALA A 77 -37.91 -51.53 4.70
C ALA A 77 -36.73 -51.79 3.75
N CYS A 78 -37.00 -52.02 2.46
CA CYS A 78 -35.95 -52.25 1.47
C CYS A 78 -35.07 -51.00 1.24
N ARG A 79 -35.63 -49.79 1.41
CA ARG A 79 -34.83 -48.57 1.37
C ARG A 79 -33.84 -48.47 2.53
N LEU A 80 -34.27 -48.77 3.76
CA LEU A 80 -33.39 -48.73 4.93
C LEU A 80 -32.33 -49.81 4.85
N LYS A 81 -32.72 -51.02 4.42
CA LYS A 81 -31.79 -52.10 4.12
C LYS A 81 -30.72 -51.64 3.12
N ARG A 82 -31.14 -51.05 1.99
CA ARG A 82 -30.20 -50.54 0.99
C ARG A 82 -29.28 -49.44 1.52
N CYS A 83 -29.75 -48.56 2.40
CA CYS A 83 -28.88 -47.58 3.07
C CYS A 83 -27.75 -48.25 3.87
N LEU A 84 -28.08 -49.30 4.63
CA LEU A 84 -27.09 -50.07 5.39
C LEU A 84 -26.14 -50.84 4.48
N ASP A 85 -26.67 -51.48 3.43
CA ASP A 85 -25.88 -52.27 2.47
C ASP A 85 -24.80 -51.45 1.75
N ILE A 86 -25.05 -50.16 1.50
CA ILE A 86 -24.06 -49.26 0.90
C ILE A 86 -23.11 -48.61 1.91
N GLY A 87 -23.17 -49.01 3.18
CA GLY A 87 -22.24 -48.56 4.22
C GLY A 87 -22.63 -47.26 4.94
N MET A 88 -23.92 -46.88 4.96
CA MET A 88 -24.35 -45.77 5.82
C MET A 88 -24.27 -46.18 7.31
N MET A 89 -23.55 -45.39 8.10
CA MET A 89 -23.24 -45.69 9.50
C MET A 89 -23.99 -44.76 10.46
N LYS A 90 -24.67 -45.33 11.47
CA LYS A 90 -25.46 -44.54 12.44
C LYS A 90 -24.58 -43.76 13.41
N GLU A 91 -23.34 -44.18 13.59
CA GLU A 91 -22.32 -43.62 14.48
C GLU A 91 -21.94 -42.19 14.07
N PHE A 92 -22.16 -41.82 12.80
CA PHE A 92 -21.99 -40.45 12.30
C PHE A 92 -23.23 -39.56 12.49
N ILE A 93 -24.32 -40.07 13.06
CA ILE A 93 -25.49 -39.27 13.41
C ILE A 93 -25.28 -38.65 14.78
N LEU A 94 -25.10 -37.33 14.80
CA LEU A 94 -24.96 -36.57 16.03
C LEU A 94 -26.16 -36.78 16.98
N THR A 95 -25.83 -37.02 18.25
CA THR A 95 -26.79 -37.08 19.35
C THR A 95 -27.41 -35.70 19.59
N ASP A 96 -28.54 -35.65 20.29
CA ASP A 96 -29.19 -34.37 20.57
C ASP A 96 -28.33 -33.49 21.50
N GLU A 97 -27.58 -34.12 22.42
CA GLU A 97 -26.58 -33.46 23.26
C GLU A 97 -25.42 -32.87 22.43
N GLU A 98 -24.90 -33.60 21.45
CA GLU A 98 -23.83 -33.09 20.57
C GLU A 98 -24.32 -31.95 19.67
N VAL A 99 -25.55 -32.05 19.17
CA VAL A 99 -26.19 -30.96 18.40
C VAL A 99 -26.34 -29.72 19.28
N GLN A 100 -26.77 -29.89 20.53
CA GLN A 100 -26.94 -28.78 21.48
C GLN A 100 -25.60 -28.13 21.82
N ARG A 101 -24.57 -28.92 22.15
CA ARG A 101 -23.20 -28.45 22.40
C ARG A 101 -22.63 -27.66 21.21
N LYS A 102 -22.89 -28.13 19.98
CA LYS A 102 -22.46 -27.43 18.76
C LYS A 102 -23.19 -26.10 18.56
N LYS A 103 -24.49 -26.02 18.88
CA LYS A 103 -25.25 -24.76 18.83
C LYS A 103 -24.72 -23.74 19.85
N GLU A 104 -24.44 -24.18 21.08
CA GLU A 104 -23.88 -23.34 22.13
C GLU A 104 -22.50 -22.79 21.74
N LEU A 105 -21.63 -23.63 21.18
CA LEU A 105 -20.32 -23.19 20.68
C LEU A 105 -20.44 -22.14 19.57
N ILE A 106 -21.38 -22.32 18.64
CA ILE A 106 -21.63 -21.35 17.56
C ILE A 106 -22.15 -20.04 18.12
N GLN A 107 -23.10 -20.09 19.07
CA GLN A 107 -23.65 -18.89 19.70
C GLN A 107 -22.56 -18.13 20.45
N ARG A 108 -21.74 -18.82 21.25
CA ARG A 108 -20.63 -18.21 21.96
C ARG A 108 -19.64 -17.52 21.01
N ARG A 109 -19.28 -18.15 19.89
CA ARG A 109 -18.43 -17.52 18.86
C ARG A 109 -19.06 -16.25 18.26
N LYS A 110 -20.37 -16.27 18.00
CA LYS A 110 -21.09 -15.09 17.50
C LYS A 110 -21.10 -13.96 18.54
N ASP A 111 -21.30 -14.30 19.81
CA ASP A 111 -21.32 -13.33 20.90
C ASP A 111 -19.92 -12.74 21.12
N GLU A 112 -18.87 -13.57 21.10
CA GLU A 112 -17.46 -13.14 21.15
C GLU A 112 -17.11 -12.21 19.98
N GLU A 113 -17.55 -12.53 18.76
CA GLU A 113 -17.33 -11.70 17.56
C GLU A 113 -18.10 -10.38 17.62
N ALA A 114 -19.36 -10.40 18.09
CA ALA A 114 -20.17 -9.21 18.28
C ALA A 114 -19.60 -8.28 19.36
N GLN A 115 -19.10 -8.83 20.47
CA GLN A 115 -18.42 -8.06 21.51
C GLN A 115 -17.14 -7.42 20.98
N LYS A 116 -16.36 -8.16 20.19
CA LYS A 116 -15.13 -7.64 19.58
C LYS A 116 -15.41 -6.51 18.59
N GLU A 117 -16.48 -6.62 17.80
CA GLU A 117 -16.91 -5.55 16.89
C GLU A 117 -17.47 -4.34 17.63
N ALA A 118 -18.16 -4.55 18.76
CA ALA A 118 -18.67 -3.47 19.61
C ALA A 118 -17.54 -2.70 20.33
N GLN A 119 -16.43 -3.36 20.67
CA GLN A 119 -15.25 -2.73 21.27
C GLN A 119 -14.37 -1.98 20.25
N LYS A 120 -14.64 -2.12 18.95
CA LYS A 120 -13.86 -1.44 17.92
C LYS A 120 -14.10 0.07 18.02
N PRO A 121 -13.04 0.90 18.19
CA PRO A 121 -13.22 2.34 18.26
C PRO A 121 -13.88 2.85 16.98
N ARG A 122 -14.98 3.60 17.14
CA ARG A 122 -15.71 4.23 16.04
C ARG A 122 -15.45 5.73 16.06
N LEU A 123 -15.23 6.28 14.88
CA LEU A 123 -15.15 7.72 14.71
C LEU A 123 -16.49 8.36 15.10
N SER A 124 -16.45 9.50 15.78
CA SER A 124 -17.64 10.32 15.97
C SER A 124 -18.12 10.87 14.61
N GLU A 125 -19.38 11.30 14.54
CA GLU A 125 -19.93 11.93 13.34
C GLU A 125 -19.15 13.19 12.95
N GLU A 126 -18.76 13.99 13.95
CA GLU A 126 -17.90 15.16 13.77
C GLU A 126 -16.52 14.79 13.22
N GLN A 127 -15.85 13.77 13.79
CA GLN A 127 -14.55 13.30 13.30
C GLN A 127 -14.63 12.84 11.84
N ARG A 128 -15.70 12.12 11.48
CA ARG A 128 -15.93 11.67 10.11
C ARG A 128 -16.13 12.85 9.16
N SER A 129 -16.95 13.82 9.55
CA SER A 129 -17.19 15.04 8.78
C SER A 129 -15.91 15.84 8.52
N ILE A 130 -15.05 15.99 9.54
CA ILE A 130 -13.74 16.65 9.39
C ILE A 130 -12.85 15.87 8.42
N ILE A 131 -12.76 14.54 8.56
CA ILE A 131 -11.96 13.70 7.66
C ILE A 131 -12.44 13.83 6.22
N ASP A 132 -13.75 13.73 5.98
CA ASP A 132 -14.34 13.82 4.64
C ASP A 132 -14.05 15.20 4.01
N THR A 133 -14.16 16.27 4.80
CA THR A 133 -13.83 17.63 4.36
C THR A 133 -12.35 17.76 3.98
N LEU A 134 -11.43 17.24 4.79
CA LEU A 134 -10.00 17.31 4.53
C LEU A 134 -9.58 16.46 3.33
N VAL A 135 -10.19 15.29 3.14
CA VAL A 135 -9.96 14.43 1.98
C VAL A 135 -10.47 15.09 0.70
N ASP A 136 -11.68 15.66 0.70
CA ASP A 136 -12.21 16.41 -0.42
C ASP A 136 -11.35 17.64 -0.75
N ALA A 137 -10.91 18.39 0.28
CA ALA A 137 -10.00 19.51 0.11
C ALA A 137 -8.67 19.07 -0.54
N HIS A 138 -8.11 17.93 -0.13
CA HIS A 138 -6.90 17.39 -0.74
C HIS A 138 -7.14 17.09 -2.22
N HIS A 139 -8.17 16.31 -2.59
CA HIS A 139 -8.45 15.97 -3.99
C HIS A 139 -8.74 17.18 -4.88
N LYS A 140 -9.37 18.24 -4.35
CA LYS A 140 -9.65 19.47 -5.12
C LYS A 140 -8.40 20.33 -5.34
N THR A 141 -7.36 20.14 -4.53
CA THR A 141 -6.20 21.03 -4.47
C THR A 141 -4.89 20.32 -4.75
N TYR A 142 -4.91 19.03 -5.04
CA TYR A 142 -3.76 18.26 -5.43
C TYR A 142 -4.19 17.30 -6.55
N ASP A 143 -3.48 17.39 -7.68
CA ASP A 143 -3.67 16.53 -8.83
C ASP A 143 -2.45 15.62 -8.92
N ASP A 144 -2.64 14.33 -8.61
CA ASP A 144 -1.61 13.30 -8.65
C ASP A 144 -1.21 12.92 -10.08
N SER A 145 -2.04 13.25 -11.08
CA SER A 145 -1.72 13.10 -12.50
C SER A 145 -0.87 14.25 -13.04
N TYR A 146 -0.77 15.36 -12.29
CA TYR A 146 -0.06 16.57 -12.68
C TYR A 146 -0.48 17.09 -14.08
N SER A 147 -1.75 16.94 -14.44
CA SER A 147 -2.27 17.28 -15.78
C SER A 147 -2.03 18.75 -16.16
N ASP A 148 -2.09 19.65 -15.18
CA ASP A 148 -1.82 21.08 -15.34
C ASP A 148 -0.35 21.38 -15.70
N PHE A 149 0.60 20.47 -15.43
CA PHE A 149 2.05 20.71 -15.64
C PHE A 149 2.38 20.94 -17.12
N SER A 150 1.60 20.33 -18.03
CA SER A 150 1.67 20.56 -19.48
C SER A 150 1.54 22.03 -19.91
N ARG A 151 1.02 22.90 -19.04
CA ARG A 151 0.83 24.34 -19.30
C ARG A 151 2.00 25.20 -18.86
N PHE A 152 2.98 24.63 -18.16
CA PHE A 152 4.13 25.34 -17.64
C PHE A 152 5.26 25.42 -18.66
N ARG A 153 6.19 26.34 -18.44
CA ARG A 153 7.45 26.36 -19.17
C ARG A 153 8.11 24.98 -19.05
N PRO A 154 8.69 24.40 -20.11
CA PRO A 154 9.42 23.15 -19.97
C PRO A 154 10.72 23.34 -19.17
N PRO A 155 11.19 22.30 -18.45
CA PRO A 155 12.54 22.25 -17.89
C PRO A 155 13.62 22.58 -18.93
N VAL A 156 14.51 23.52 -18.62
CA VAL A 156 15.71 23.81 -19.43
C VAL A 156 16.90 23.24 -18.69
N ARG A 157 17.61 22.27 -19.30
CA ARG A 157 18.79 21.61 -18.72
C ARG A 157 20.02 21.98 -19.55
N GLU A 158 21.11 22.40 -18.91
CA GLU A 158 22.37 22.62 -19.61
C GLU A 158 23.19 21.32 -19.69
N GLY A 159 23.70 21.01 -20.90
CA GLY A 159 24.58 19.86 -21.17
C GLY A 159 24.07 18.91 -22.27
N PRO A 160 24.98 18.15 -22.92
CA PRO A 160 24.57 17.20 -23.95
C PRO A 160 23.76 16.09 -23.28
N VAL A 161 22.54 15.88 -23.75
CA VAL A 161 21.69 14.73 -23.37
C VAL A 161 22.49 13.46 -23.60
N THR A 162 23.09 12.89 -22.55
CA THR A 162 23.75 11.61 -22.67
C THR A 162 22.68 10.61 -23.08
N ARG A 163 22.98 9.80 -24.11
CA ARG A 163 22.07 8.86 -24.79
C ARG A 163 21.45 7.79 -23.87
N SER A 164 21.64 7.89 -22.56
CA SER A 164 21.06 7.04 -21.53
C SER A 164 19.53 7.24 -21.39
N ALA A 165 19.01 8.45 -21.62
CA ALA A 165 17.56 8.69 -21.62
C ALA A 165 16.82 7.99 -22.79
N SER A 166 17.52 7.69 -23.89
CA SER A 166 16.93 7.01 -25.06
C SER A 166 16.86 5.48 -24.91
N ARG A 167 17.56 4.88 -23.93
CA ARG A 167 17.56 3.41 -23.73
C ARG A 167 16.37 2.91 -22.91
N ALA A 168 15.76 3.75 -22.08
CA ALA A 168 14.56 3.38 -21.31
C ALA A 168 13.34 3.08 -22.20
N ALA A 169 13.30 3.64 -23.43
CA ALA A 169 12.25 3.37 -24.39
C ALA A 169 12.41 2.05 -25.17
N SER A 170 13.55 1.34 -25.04
CA SER A 170 13.87 0.19 -25.91
C SER A 170 14.06 -1.15 -25.19
N LEU A 171 13.89 -1.22 -23.86
CA LEU A 171 14.13 -2.45 -23.10
C LEU A 171 12.88 -3.30 -22.81
N HIS A 172 11.71 -2.97 -23.37
CA HIS A 172 10.52 -3.83 -23.31
C HIS A 172 10.50 -4.99 -24.32
N SER A 173 11.63 -5.33 -24.91
CA SER A 173 11.80 -6.57 -25.68
C SER A 173 13.04 -7.28 -25.19
N LEU A 174 12.86 -8.23 -24.28
CA LEU A 174 13.22 -9.64 -24.42
C LEU A 174 13.02 -10.36 -23.07
N SER A 175 12.18 -11.38 -23.12
CA SER A 175 11.86 -12.33 -22.05
C SER A 175 12.98 -13.35 -21.81
N ASP A 176 12.98 -13.90 -20.59
CA ASP A 176 13.56 -15.17 -20.12
C ASP A 176 15.07 -15.37 -20.08
N ALA A 177 15.60 -15.55 -18.85
CA ALA A 177 16.29 -16.79 -18.45
C ALA A 177 16.69 -16.79 -16.94
N SER A 178 16.03 -17.67 -16.19
CA SER A 178 16.52 -18.60 -15.14
C SER A 178 17.88 -18.41 -14.41
N SER A 179 17.79 -18.60 -13.07
CA SER A 179 18.57 -19.53 -12.22
C SER A 179 19.44 -18.97 -11.07
N ASP A 180 19.00 -19.39 -9.87
CA ASP A 180 19.73 -19.96 -8.72
C ASP A 180 20.66 -19.15 -7.78
N SER A 181 20.17 -19.06 -6.53
CA SER A 181 20.76 -19.60 -5.28
C SER A 181 22.18 -19.17 -4.85
N PHE A 182 22.31 -18.51 -3.70
CA PHE A 182 22.67 -19.12 -2.40
C PHE A 182 22.87 -18.08 -1.29
N SER A 183 22.50 -18.51 -0.08
CA SER A 183 22.53 -17.84 1.21
C SER A 183 23.91 -17.38 1.67
N HIS A 184 23.98 -16.27 2.41
CA HIS A 184 24.69 -16.19 3.71
C HIS A 184 24.40 -14.86 4.43
N SER A 185 23.88 -14.97 5.65
CA SER A 185 23.97 -13.98 6.73
C SER A 185 25.22 -14.32 7.56
N PRO A 186 25.90 -13.39 8.26
CA PRO A 186 25.34 -12.90 9.54
C PRO A 186 25.70 -11.45 9.96
N GLU A 187 24.99 -11.03 11.02
CA GLU A 187 25.39 -10.14 12.12
C GLU A 187 25.41 -8.59 11.99
N SER A 188 24.32 -8.01 12.48
CA SER A 188 24.26 -7.10 13.64
C SER A 188 25.41 -6.11 13.85
N GLY A 189 25.18 -4.86 13.45
CA GLY A 189 25.83 -3.69 14.01
C GLY A 189 24.95 -2.46 13.82
N ASP A 190 24.44 -1.91 14.92
CA ASP A 190 23.69 -0.64 14.96
C ASP A 190 24.45 0.47 14.21
N ARG A 191 24.04 0.76 12.97
CA ARG A 191 24.39 2.01 12.29
C ARG A 191 23.14 2.88 12.24
N LYS A 192 22.95 3.68 13.29
CA LYS A 192 22.13 4.90 13.22
C LYS A 192 22.75 5.81 12.16
N MET A 193 22.28 5.71 10.93
CA MET A 193 22.57 6.67 9.87
C MET A 193 21.76 7.92 10.16
N ASN A 194 22.41 8.93 10.72
CA ASN A 194 21.81 10.23 10.98
C ASN A 194 21.80 11.03 9.67
N LEU A 195 20.61 11.29 9.12
CA LEU A 195 20.38 12.07 7.90
C LEU A 195 21.01 13.48 7.98
N SER A 196 21.18 14.04 9.19
CA SER A 196 21.87 15.31 9.41
C SER A 196 23.35 15.28 9.02
N ASN A 197 24.02 14.12 9.08
CA ASN A 197 25.44 14.02 8.71
C ASN A 197 25.65 14.07 7.19
N LEU A 198 24.63 13.69 6.40
CA LEU A 198 24.71 13.78 4.94
C LEU A 198 24.58 15.24 4.45
N LEU A 199 23.84 16.06 5.20
CA LEU A 199 23.64 17.48 4.89
C LEU A 199 24.88 18.34 5.22
N MET A 200 25.68 17.91 6.22
CA MET A 200 26.88 18.64 6.67
C MET A 200 28.12 18.41 5.78
N MET A 201 28.18 17.36 4.97
CA MET A 201 29.31 17.17 4.03
C MET A 201 29.32 18.15 2.84
N TYR A 202 28.28 18.96 2.69
CA TYR A 202 28.16 19.92 1.59
C TYR A 202 28.47 21.38 1.98
N GLN A 203 28.96 21.63 3.20
CA GLN A 203 29.07 23.02 3.71
C GLN A 203 30.48 23.46 4.12
N GLU A 204 31.53 22.66 3.92
CA GLU A 204 32.89 23.11 4.18
C GLU A 204 33.77 23.03 2.93
N GLN A 205 33.92 24.18 2.26
CA GLN A 205 35.22 24.74 1.83
C GLN A 205 34.98 25.96 0.92
N GLY A 206 34.87 27.12 1.53
CA GLY A 206 35.14 28.39 0.86
C GLY A 206 36.35 29.01 1.52
N LEU A 207 37.52 28.96 0.87
CA LEU A 207 38.65 29.89 1.03
C LEU A 207 39.87 29.44 0.20
N SER A 208 39.93 29.90 -1.06
CA SER A 208 41.13 30.52 -1.64
C SER A 208 40.84 30.93 -3.09
N SER A 209 40.83 32.24 -3.35
CA SER A 209 40.79 32.81 -4.70
C SER A 209 42.12 33.52 -4.99
N SER A 210 42.63 33.31 -6.20
CA SER A 210 43.59 34.21 -6.84
C SER A 210 43.01 34.62 -8.22
N PRO A 211 43.20 35.85 -8.69
CA PRO A 211 42.45 36.39 -9.82
C PRO A 211 43.28 36.36 -11.11
N ASP A 212 42.71 35.85 -12.20
CA ASP A 212 42.72 36.51 -13.51
C ASP A 212 42.11 35.60 -14.58
N SER A 213 40.91 35.96 -15.04
CA SER A 213 40.59 36.14 -16.45
C SER A 213 39.10 36.34 -16.62
N LYS A 214 38.74 37.48 -17.22
CA LYS A 214 37.38 37.83 -17.62
C LYS A 214 36.92 36.90 -18.74
N GLU A 215 36.11 35.92 -18.39
CA GLU A 215 35.21 35.27 -19.33
C GLU A 215 33.78 35.45 -18.82
N ASP A 216 32.89 35.65 -19.78
CA ASP A 216 31.45 35.90 -19.65
C ASP A 216 30.74 34.69 -19.02
N GLU A 217 30.87 34.52 -17.70
CA GLU A 217 30.17 33.47 -16.93
C GLU A 217 28.73 33.89 -16.65
N GLY A 218 27.87 33.75 -17.67
CA GLY A 218 26.44 33.62 -17.47
C GLY A 218 26.10 32.25 -16.87
N THR A 219 26.50 32.00 -15.61
CA THR A 219 26.14 30.82 -14.80
C THR A 219 24.68 30.92 -14.35
N GLY A 220 23.75 31.06 -15.29
CA GLY A 220 22.32 31.15 -14.99
C GLY A 220 21.80 29.79 -14.52
N LEU A 221 21.09 29.77 -13.39
CA LEU A 221 20.33 28.60 -12.95
C LEU A 221 19.18 28.34 -13.95
N SER A 222 19.46 27.61 -15.03
CA SER A 222 18.57 27.42 -16.19
C SER A 222 17.18 26.86 -15.83
N MET A 223 17.10 26.05 -14.79
CA MET A 223 15.86 25.47 -14.24
C MET A 223 15.08 26.42 -13.32
N LEU A 224 15.69 27.50 -12.82
CA LEU A 224 15.11 28.33 -11.77
C LEU A 224 13.76 28.95 -12.15
N PRO A 225 13.55 29.53 -13.35
CA PRO A 225 12.25 30.09 -13.70
C PRO A 225 11.13 29.04 -13.75
N HIS A 226 11.45 27.85 -14.25
CA HIS A 226 10.51 26.72 -14.29
C HIS A 226 10.11 26.28 -12.89
N LEU A 227 11.10 26.09 -12.00
CA LEU A 227 10.85 25.72 -10.60
C LEU A 227 10.06 26.81 -9.87
N ALA A 228 10.32 28.09 -10.14
CA ALA A 228 9.59 29.20 -9.55
C ALA A 228 8.10 29.19 -9.93
N ASP A 229 7.76 28.86 -11.19
CA ASP A 229 6.38 28.73 -11.64
C ASP A 229 5.66 27.54 -10.97
N LEU A 230 6.34 26.38 -10.88
CA LEU A 230 5.78 25.20 -10.19
C LEU A 230 5.54 25.44 -8.71
N VAL A 231 6.49 26.07 -8.02
CA VAL A 231 6.36 26.41 -6.61
C VAL A 231 5.23 27.42 -6.41
N SER A 232 5.11 28.44 -7.28
CA SER A 232 4.00 29.40 -7.26
C SER A 232 2.64 28.71 -7.37
N TYR A 233 2.49 27.81 -8.35
CA TYR A 233 1.28 27.01 -8.49
C TYR A 233 1.00 26.17 -7.24
N SER A 234 2.04 25.53 -6.70
CA SER A 234 1.91 24.69 -5.51
C SER A 234 1.50 25.51 -4.28
N ILE A 235 2.00 26.73 -4.12
CA ILE A 235 1.56 27.68 -3.08
C ILE A 235 0.07 27.98 -3.25
N GLN A 236 -0.40 28.29 -4.46
CA GLN A 236 -1.83 28.57 -4.70
C GLN A 236 -2.71 27.38 -4.32
N LYS A 237 -2.25 26.16 -4.63
CA LYS A 237 -2.92 24.92 -4.23
C LYS A 237 -2.94 24.72 -2.71
N VAL A 238 -1.85 25.04 -2.00
CA VAL A 238 -1.80 25.01 -0.53
C VAL A 238 -2.75 26.05 0.07
N ILE A 239 -2.82 27.27 -0.48
CA ILE A 239 -3.78 28.30 -0.06
C ILE A 239 -5.22 27.81 -0.25
N GLY A 240 -5.50 27.19 -1.41
CA GLY A 240 -6.81 26.58 -1.69
C GLY A 240 -7.17 25.51 -0.68
N PHE A 241 -6.20 24.65 -0.31
CA PHE A 241 -6.38 23.60 0.70
C PHE A 241 -6.67 24.18 2.07
N ALA A 242 -5.84 25.14 2.53
CA ALA A 242 -5.97 25.76 3.84
C ALA A 242 -7.35 26.43 4.00
N LYS A 243 -7.85 27.10 2.95
CA LYS A 243 -9.17 27.73 2.93
C LYS A 243 -10.34 26.74 3.08
N MET A 244 -10.11 25.43 2.94
CA MET A 244 -11.13 24.39 3.14
C MET A 244 -11.00 23.66 4.48
N ILE A 245 -9.93 23.91 5.25
CA ILE A 245 -9.76 23.35 6.59
C ILE A 245 -10.83 23.97 7.52
N PRO A 246 -11.65 23.16 8.22
CA PRO A 246 -12.62 23.68 9.20
C PRO A 246 -11.94 24.59 10.23
N GLY A 247 -12.53 25.76 10.50
CA GLY A 247 -11.99 26.78 11.42
C GLY A 247 -10.89 27.69 10.85
N PHE A 248 -10.26 27.37 9.72
CA PHE A 248 -9.15 28.19 9.19
C PHE A 248 -9.58 29.61 8.79
N ARG A 249 -10.76 29.74 8.14
CA ARG A 249 -11.29 31.05 7.71
C ARG A 249 -11.77 31.93 8.86
N GLU A 250 -11.95 31.35 10.03
CA GLU A 250 -12.39 32.05 11.24
C GLU A 250 -11.21 32.70 11.98
N LEU A 251 -9.98 32.30 11.65
CA LEU A 251 -8.75 32.93 12.14
C LEU A 251 -8.59 34.35 11.59
N THR A 252 -7.79 35.17 12.27
CA THR A 252 -7.43 36.49 11.77
C THR A 252 -6.66 36.39 10.45
N ALA A 253 -6.73 37.43 9.61
CA ALA A 253 -5.97 37.44 8.36
C ALA A 253 -4.45 37.31 8.59
N GLU A 254 -3.95 37.91 9.68
CA GLU A 254 -2.54 37.83 10.09
C GLU A 254 -2.14 36.39 10.43
N ASP A 255 -2.95 35.68 11.22
CA ASP A 255 -2.70 34.28 11.57
C ASP A 255 -2.78 33.35 10.36
N GLN A 256 -3.77 33.56 9.47
CA GLN A 256 -3.88 32.80 8.23
C GLN A 256 -2.62 32.96 7.37
N ILE A 257 -2.12 34.20 7.23
CA ILE A 257 -0.89 34.49 6.49
C ILE A 257 0.32 33.85 7.16
N ALA A 258 0.47 33.99 8.48
CA ALA A 258 1.60 33.42 9.22
C ALA A 258 1.65 31.90 9.12
N LEU A 259 0.50 31.22 9.24
CA LEU A 259 0.39 29.77 9.06
C LEU A 259 0.76 29.34 7.65
N LEU A 260 0.29 30.06 6.62
CA LEU A 260 0.65 29.76 5.23
C LEU A 260 2.15 29.98 4.96
N LYS A 261 2.73 31.08 5.42
CA LYS A 261 4.17 31.37 5.23
C LYS A 261 5.10 30.38 5.93
N SER A 262 4.69 29.85 7.07
CA SER A 262 5.49 28.89 7.84
C SER A 262 5.36 27.45 7.34
N SER A 263 4.18 27.05 6.83
CA SER A 263 3.90 25.65 6.48
C SER A 263 3.86 25.34 4.98
N ALA A 264 3.79 26.34 4.10
CA ALA A 264 3.57 26.10 2.67
C ALA A 264 4.64 25.18 2.06
N ILE A 265 5.92 25.44 2.33
CA ILE A 265 6.99 24.61 1.77
C ILE A 265 6.97 23.18 2.33
N GLU A 266 6.65 22.99 3.61
CA GLU A 266 6.54 21.66 4.22
C GLU A 266 5.41 20.84 3.56
N VAL A 267 4.28 21.47 3.28
CA VAL A 267 3.16 20.83 2.57
C VAL A 267 3.54 20.52 1.11
N ILE A 268 4.26 21.43 0.44
CA ILE A 268 4.74 21.22 -0.94
C ILE A 268 5.72 20.05 -1.00
N MET A 269 6.68 19.98 -0.07
CA MET A 269 7.62 18.86 0.06
C MET A 269 6.90 17.54 0.32
N LEU A 270 5.88 17.54 1.20
CA LEU A 270 5.11 16.32 1.47
C LEU A 270 4.33 15.85 0.23
N ARG A 271 3.71 16.78 -0.50
CA ARG A 271 2.94 16.49 -1.72
C ARG A 271 3.84 16.04 -2.87
N SER A 272 5.02 16.63 -3.05
CA SER A 272 5.96 16.18 -4.09
C SER A 272 6.46 14.76 -3.84
N ASN A 273 6.62 14.35 -2.57
CA ASN A 273 7.02 12.98 -2.25
C ASN A 273 5.99 11.92 -2.67
N GLN A 274 4.74 12.28 -2.99
CA GLN A 274 3.75 11.33 -3.49
C GLN A 274 4.05 10.84 -4.92
N SER A 275 4.81 11.62 -5.69
CA SER A 275 5.25 11.27 -7.05
C SER A 275 6.72 10.87 -7.15
N PHE A 276 7.39 10.72 -6.01
CA PHE A 276 8.79 10.32 -5.96
C PHE A 276 8.93 8.80 -6.11
N SER A 277 9.68 8.39 -7.12
CA SER A 277 10.10 7.03 -7.34
C SER A 277 11.45 6.78 -6.70
N LEU A 278 11.52 5.80 -5.81
CA LEU A 278 12.78 5.36 -5.24
C LEU A 278 13.63 4.57 -6.25
N GLU A 279 13.00 3.94 -7.24
CA GLU A 279 13.65 3.05 -8.22
C GLU A 279 14.70 3.78 -9.05
N ASP A 280 14.37 5.00 -9.48
CA ASP A 280 15.22 5.82 -10.36
C ASP A 280 15.48 7.23 -9.78
N MET A 281 15.20 7.43 -8.49
CA MET A 281 15.45 8.65 -7.74
C MET A 281 14.92 9.90 -8.45
N SER A 282 13.66 9.82 -8.88
CA SER A 282 13.04 10.86 -9.70
C SER A 282 11.61 11.18 -9.27
N TRP A 283 11.19 12.41 -9.53
CA TRP A 283 9.80 12.85 -9.46
C TRP A 283 9.20 12.79 -10.86
N SER A 284 8.09 12.08 -11.02
CA SER A 284 7.35 12.03 -12.27
C SER A 284 6.07 12.86 -12.14
N CYS A 285 6.03 14.01 -12.82
CA CYS A 285 4.93 14.95 -12.70
C CYS A 285 4.17 15.11 -14.02
N GLY A 286 3.47 14.05 -14.43
CA GLY A 286 2.67 14.02 -15.66
C GLY A 286 3.44 13.37 -16.81
N GLY A 287 3.68 14.12 -17.88
CA GLY A 287 4.39 13.61 -19.05
C GLY A 287 5.91 13.46 -18.84
N PRO A 288 6.61 12.79 -19.78
CA PRO A 288 8.04 12.48 -19.66
C PRO A 288 8.94 13.72 -19.65
N GLU A 289 8.46 14.86 -20.15
CA GLU A 289 9.22 16.13 -20.12
C GLU A 289 9.24 16.77 -18.72
N PHE A 290 8.30 16.42 -17.85
CA PHE A 290 8.20 16.86 -16.46
C PHE A 290 8.65 15.78 -15.47
N LYS A 291 9.70 15.04 -15.84
CA LYS A 291 10.44 14.16 -14.94
C LYS A 291 11.63 14.92 -14.36
N TYR A 292 11.83 14.89 -13.04
CA TYR A 292 12.94 15.54 -12.36
C TYR A 292 13.78 14.51 -11.66
N CYS A 293 15.07 14.42 -11.98
CA CYS A 293 16.00 13.57 -11.25
C CYS A 293 16.66 14.36 -10.13
N VAL A 294 17.12 13.71 -9.06
CA VAL A 294 17.95 14.38 -8.03
C VAL A 294 19.13 15.13 -8.67
N ASN A 295 19.68 14.58 -9.75
CA ASN A 295 20.76 15.17 -10.53
C ASN A 295 20.42 16.48 -11.25
N ASP A 296 19.15 16.76 -11.55
CA ASP A 296 18.73 18.03 -12.14
C ASP A 296 18.93 19.21 -11.17
N VAL A 297 19.13 18.93 -9.87
CA VAL A 297 19.35 19.96 -8.82
C VAL A 297 20.80 19.96 -8.31
N THR A 298 21.55 18.86 -8.51
CA THR A 298 22.94 18.76 -8.04
C THR A 298 23.99 19.13 -9.09
N LYS A 299 23.68 18.98 -10.38
CA LYS A 299 24.60 19.35 -11.48
C LYS A 299 24.78 20.86 -11.63
N ASP A 300 23.77 21.63 -11.26
CA ASP A 300 23.81 23.10 -11.31
C ASP A 300 24.38 23.72 -10.01
N ARG A 301 25.05 22.94 -9.15
CA ARG A 301 25.77 23.50 -7.99
C ARG A 301 27.14 24.04 -8.42
N PRO A 302 27.35 25.37 -8.44
CA PRO A 302 28.69 25.90 -8.66
C PRO A 302 29.63 25.38 -7.56
N GLY A 303 30.69 24.68 -7.96
CA GLY A 303 31.75 24.18 -7.07
C GLY A 303 31.86 22.66 -6.86
N VAL A 304 30.96 21.85 -7.42
CA VAL A 304 31.12 20.38 -7.39
C VAL A 304 32.12 19.95 -8.47
N GLN A 305 33.23 19.33 -8.08
CA GLN A 305 34.27 18.91 -9.04
C GLN A 305 34.10 17.45 -9.52
N ASP A 306 33.67 16.54 -8.63
CA ASP A 306 33.58 15.10 -8.91
C ASP A 306 32.11 14.62 -8.87
N HIS A 307 31.43 14.80 -10.01
CA HIS A 307 30.01 14.48 -10.16
C HIS A 307 29.73 12.97 -10.14
N GLU A 308 30.63 12.14 -10.67
CA GLU A 308 30.48 10.67 -10.70
C GLU A 308 30.48 10.09 -9.30
N ARG A 309 31.36 10.58 -8.42
CA ARG A 309 31.41 10.15 -7.02
C ARG A 309 30.17 10.57 -6.23
N VAL A 310 29.61 11.74 -6.52
CA VAL A 310 28.37 12.24 -5.90
C VAL A 310 27.20 11.33 -6.30
N GLU A 311 27.08 10.98 -7.58
CA GLU A 311 26.04 10.08 -8.09
C GLU A 311 26.13 8.69 -7.44
N ALA A 312 27.32 8.08 -7.43
CA ALA A 312 27.52 6.77 -6.79
C ALA A 312 27.21 6.76 -5.27
N LEU A 313 27.41 7.90 -4.59
CA LEU A 313 27.03 8.04 -3.19
C LEU A 313 25.51 8.13 -3.02
N GLN A 314 24.83 8.88 -3.88
CA GLN A 314 23.38 9.03 -3.86
C GLN A 314 22.66 7.70 -4.10
N ASP A 315 23.11 6.92 -5.09
CA ASP A 315 22.55 5.60 -5.41
C ASP A 315 22.60 4.66 -4.20
N ARG A 316 23.78 4.57 -3.57
CA ARG A 316 23.96 3.73 -2.38
C ARG A 316 23.06 4.15 -1.21
N LEU A 317 22.80 5.45 -1.06
CA LEU A 317 21.92 5.96 0.00
C LEU A 317 20.44 5.69 -0.31
N SER A 318 20.06 5.73 -1.59
CA SER A 318 18.72 5.34 -2.04
C SER A 318 18.41 3.90 -1.69
N GLU A 319 19.30 2.96 -2.04
CA GLU A 319 19.11 1.53 -1.79
C GLU A 319 18.90 1.23 -0.29
N VAL A 320 19.69 1.88 0.57
CA VAL A 320 19.56 1.75 2.02
C VAL A 320 18.21 2.29 2.51
N LEU A 321 17.79 3.45 2.00
CA LEU A 321 16.49 4.03 2.36
C LEU A 321 15.32 3.14 1.92
N GLN A 322 15.38 2.58 0.72
CA GLN A 322 14.39 1.62 0.22
C GLN A 322 14.26 0.40 1.13
N ALA A 323 15.39 -0.23 1.47
CA ALA A 323 15.42 -1.39 2.34
C ALA A 323 14.83 -1.06 3.73
N TYR A 324 15.18 0.11 4.27
CA TYR A 324 14.66 0.59 5.55
C TYR A 324 13.13 0.76 5.53
N ILE A 325 12.58 1.41 4.52
CA ILE A 325 11.13 1.65 4.39
C ILE A 325 10.37 0.31 4.31
N ARG A 326 10.84 -0.63 3.48
CA ARG A 326 10.22 -1.96 3.36
C ARG A 326 10.24 -2.73 4.69
N ALA A 327 11.34 -2.66 5.43
CA ALA A 327 11.50 -3.37 6.70
C ALA A 327 10.68 -2.78 7.86
N HIS A 328 10.48 -1.46 7.90
CA HIS A 328 9.97 -0.76 9.08
C HIS A 328 8.49 -0.35 8.98
N HIS A 329 7.83 -0.57 7.85
CA HIS A 329 6.42 -0.24 7.65
C HIS A 329 5.43 -1.42 7.43
N PRO A 330 5.63 -2.66 7.93
CA PRO A 330 4.59 -3.69 7.86
C PRO A 330 3.55 -3.53 9.00
N GLY A 331 2.31 -3.13 8.67
CA GLY A 331 1.13 -3.27 9.56
C GLY A 331 1.09 -2.43 10.85
N GLY A 332 1.62 -1.19 10.83
CA GLY A 332 2.08 -0.49 12.04
C GLY A 332 1.03 0.14 12.97
N ARG A 333 0.90 -0.39 14.20
CA ARG A 333 0.31 0.32 15.37
C ARG A 333 1.03 1.63 15.72
N LEU A 334 2.30 1.78 15.34
CA LEU A 334 3.12 2.98 15.57
C LEU A 334 3.12 3.96 14.37
N LEU A 335 2.28 3.72 13.36
CA LEU A 335 2.27 4.52 12.13
C LEU A 335 1.99 6.00 12.42
N TYR A 336 1.03 6.29 13.30
CA TYR A 336 0.72 7.67 13.71
C TYR A 336 1.94 8.37 14.31
N ALA A 337 2.61 7.75 15.29
CA ALA A 337 3.82 8.33 15.91
C ALA A 337 4.94 8.54 14.88
N LYS A 338 5.12 7.61 13.95
CA LYS A 338 6.09 7.74 12.86
C LYS A 338 5.74 8.88 11.90
N MET A 339 4.46 9.08 11.56
CA MET A 339 3.99 10.19 10.71
C MET A 339 4.23 11.53 11.40
N ILE A 340 3.93 11.65 12.70
CA ILE A 340 4.20 12.87 13.47
C ILE A 340 5.71 13.14 13.56
N GLN A 341 6.54 12.10 13.71
CA GLN A 341 7.99 12.27 13.72
C GLN A 341 8.54 12.88 12.42
N LYS A 342 7.87 12.64 11.27
CA LYS A 342 8.24 13.27 9.99
C LYS A 342 8.02 14.78 9.96
N LEU A 343 7.17 15.33 10.82
CA LEU A 343 7.04 16.78 10.95
C LEU A 343 8.33 17.41 11.50
N ALA A 344 9.09 16.70 12.33
CA ALA A 344 10.40 17.20 12.79
C ALA A 344 11.43 17.23 11.64
N ASP A 345 11.45 16.18 10.80
CA ASP A 345 12.30 16.13 9.61
C ASP A 345 11.95 17.27 8.63
N LEU A 346 10.66 17.56 8.44
CA LEU A 346 10.18 18.66 7.59
C LEU A 346 10.64 20.04 8.08
N ARG A 347 10.70 20.27 9.40
CA ARG A 347 11.23 21.53 9.95
C ARG A 347 12.71 21.73 9.60
N SER A 348 13.53 20.68 9.70
CA SER A 348 14.93 20.77 9.29
C SER A 348 15.09 21.02 7.79
N LEU A 349 14.22 20.43 6.97
CA LEU A 349 14.20 20.71 5.52
C LEU A 349 13.74 22.15 5.21
N ASN A 350 12.78 22.68 5.97
CA ASN A 350 12.31 24.06 5.86
C ASN A 350 13.45 25.05 6.18
N GLU A 351 14.20 24.84 7.26
CA GLU A 351 15.36 25.67 7.61
C GLU A 351 16.41 25.68 6.48
N GLU A 352 16.68 24.53 5.88
CA GLU A 352 17.65 24.42 4.77
C GLU A 352 17.13 25.10 3.51
N HIS A 353 15.86 24.91 3.16
CA HIS A 353 15.19 25.65 2.09
C HIS A 353 15.31 27.16 2.30
N SER A 354 15.09 27.66 3.52
CA SER A 354 15.17 29.10 3.81
C SER A 354 16.59 29.65 3.73
N LYS A 355 17.63 28.84 3.96
CA LYS A 355 19.03 29.23 3.67
C LYS A 355 19.26 29.33 2.17
N GLN A 356 18.84 28.33 1.40
CA GLN A 356 19.00 28.29 -0.06
C GLN A 356 18.24 29.43 -0.73
N TYR A 357 16.98 29.63 -0.36
CA TYR A 357 16.14 30.73 -0.82
C TYR A 357 16.81 32.08 -0.55
N ARG A 358 17.35 32.31 0.65
CA ARG A 358 18.08 33.54 0.96
C ARG A 358 19.27 33.74 0.03
N SER A 359 20.10 32.72 -0.13
CA SER A 359 21.25 32.77 -1.05
C SER A 359 20.85 33.15 -2.47
N LEU A 360 19.74 32.59 -2.97
CA LEU A 360 19.21 32.89 -4.30
C LEU A 360 18.61 34.31 -4.37
N SER A 361 17.82 34.70 -3.38
CA SER A 361 17.07 35.97 -3.38
C SER A 361 17.96 37.21 -3.22
N PHE A 362 19.15 37.06 -2.63
CA PHE A 362 20.13 38.15 -2.49
C PHE A 362 20.87 38.46 -3.79
N GLN A 363 20.84 37.55 -4.77
CA GLN A 363 21.40 37.75 -6.11
C GLN A 363 20.32 38.35 -7.02
N PRO A 364 20.47 39.61 -7.49
CA PRO A 364 19.44 40.29 -8.27
C PRO A 364 18.99 39.52 -9.51
N GLU A 365 19.94 38.91 -10.23
CA GLU A 365 19.72 38.10 -11.43
C GLU A 365 18.85 36.86 -11.19
N HIS A 366 18.95 36.25 -10.01
CA HIS A 366 18.15 35.08 -9.62
C HIS A 366 16.83 35.50 -8.98
N SER A 367 16.84 36.56 -8.17
CA SER A 367 15.64 37.13 -7.56
C SER A 367 14.62 37.58 -8.60
N MET A 368 15.08 38.17 -9.73
CA MET A 368 14.23 38.55 -10.86
C MET A 368 13.58 37.37 -11.59
N GLN A 369 14.07 36.14 -11.39
CA GLN A 369 13.50 34.93 -11.96
C GLN A 369 12.44 34.28 -11.06
N LEU A 370 12.33 34.72 -9.80
CA LEU A 370 11.33 34.25 -8.86
C LEU A 370 9.99 34.96 -9.10
N THR A 371 8.89 34.22 -8.91
CA THR A 371 7.56 34.81 -9.04
C THR A 371 7.24 35.72 -7.82
N PRO A 372 6.39 36.74 -7.97
CA PRO A 372 5.99 37.61 -6.84
C PRO A 372 5.40 36.83 -5.66
N LEU A 373 4.64 35.77 -5.94
CA LEU A 373 4.03 34.93 -4.91
C LEU A 373 5.08 34.15 -4.12
N VAL A 374 6.11 33.63 -4.78
CA VAL A 374 7.25 32.97 -4.13
C VAL A 374 7.99 33.95 -3.23
N LEU A 375 8.22 35.18 -3.71
CA LEU A 375 8.85 36.25 -2.93
C LEU A 375 8.01 36.65 -1.71
N GLU A 376 6.69 36.77 -1.86
CA GLU A 376 5.79 37.18 -0.78
C GLU A 376 5.71 36.13 0.34
N VAL A 377 5.60 34.85 -0.03
CA VAL A 377 5.40 33.76 0.91
C VAL A 377 6.70 33.40 1.63
N PHE A 378 7.84 33.36 0.93
CA PHE A 378 9.12 32.95 1.52
C PHE A 378 10.04 34.11 1.91
N GLY A 379 9.88 35.29 1.31
CA GLY A 379 10.70 36.48 1.62
C GLY A 379 10.48 37.08 3.00
N GLY A 380 9.35 36.78 3.66
CA GLY A 380 9.07 37.25 5.02
C GLY A 380 9.85 36.53 6.13
N GLN A 381 10.58 35.45 5.81
CA GLN A 381 11.41 34.71 6.78
C GLN A 381 12.83 35.31 6.96
N VAL A 382 13.04 36.55 6.50
CA VAL A 382 14.36 37.19 6.33
C VAL A 382 14.66 38.26 7.40
N THR A 383 13.80 38.46 8.38
CA THR A 383 14.03 39.38 9.51
C THR A 383 14.16 38.68 10.84
#